data_AF-A0A641ZR12-F1
#
_entry.id   AF-A0A641ZR12-F1
#
_cell.length_a   1.000
_cell.length_b   1.000
_cell.length_c   1.000
_cell.angle_alpha   90.00
_cell.angle_beta   90.00
_cell.angle_gamma   90.00
#
_symmetry.space_group_name_H-M   'P 1'
#
loop_
_entity.id
_entity.type
_entity.pdbx_description
1 polymer ?
#
loop_
_entity_poly.entity_id
_entity_poly.type
_entity_poly.pdbx_seq_one_letter_code
_entity_poly.pdbx_strand_id
1 'polypeptide(L)'
;MPSFPKQAANSLVTETSQYFVFFCRSVCSAILAKCLIINVLRLIIVILFFIAFLNITYTARHTWATTAYYCEIHPGIISEAMGHSSITVTETYLKPFRNKKIDEANKQVLDF
;
A
#
# COMPACT_ATOMS: atom_id res chain seq x y z
N MET A 1 -40.30 -65.10 -15.13
CA MET A 1 -39.30 -64.03 -15.18
C MET A 1 -39.79 -62.96 -16.16
N PRO A 2 -40.13 -61.74 -15.71
CA PRO A 2 -40.11 -60.58 -16.58
C PRO A 2 -38.81 -59.80 -16.30
N SER A 3 -37.98 -59.66 -17.33
CA SER A 3 -36.77 -58.84 -17.29
C SER A 3 -37.17 -57.37 -17.14
N PHE A 4 -37.05 -56.84 -15.93
CA PHE A 4 -37.08 -55.40 -15.71
C PHE A 4 -36.02 -54.74 -16.63
N PRO A 5 -36.33 -53.61 -17.28
CA PRO A 5 -35.39 -52.96 -18.17
C PRO A 5 -34.26 -52.38 -17.32
N LYS A 6 -33.16 -53.13 -17.17
CA LYS A 6 -31.92 -52.71 -16.49
C LYS A 6 -31.42 -51.34 -16.96
N GLN A 7 -31.81 -50.93 -18.16
CA GLN A 7 -31.42 -49.67 -18.79
C GLN A 7 -32.09 -48.43 -18.17
N ALA A 8 -33.31 -48.53 -17.64
CA ALA A 8 -34.01 -47.39 -17.06
C ALA A 8 -33.47 -46.99 -15.67
N ALA A 9 -33.12 -47.99 -14.84
CA ALA A 9 -32.56 -47.76 -13.50
C ALA A 9 -31.14 -47.16 -13.56
N ASN A 10 -30.32 -47.60 -14.52
CA ASN A 10 -28.96 -47.08 -14.69
C ASN A 10 -28.96 -45.61 -15.14
N SER A 11 -29.91 -45.21 -15.99
CA SER A 11 -30.04 -43.83 -16.49
C SER A 11 -30.49 -42.85 -15.38
N LEU A 12 -31.36 -43.30 -14.47
CA LEU A 12 -31.84 -42.51 -13.33
C LEU A 12 -30.73 -42.30 -12.27
N VAL A 13 -29.90 -43.31 -12.04
CA VAL A 13 -28.75 -43.26 -11.13
C VAL A 13 -27.65 -42.34 -11.67
N THR A 14 -27.44 -42.32 -12.99
CA THR A 14 -26.46 -41.41 -13.61
C THR A 14 -26.91 -39.96 -13.62
N GLU A 15 -28.21 -39.67 -13.82
CA GLU A 15 -28.74 -38.30 -13.76
C GLU A 15 -28.67 -37.72 -12.34
N THR A 16 -29.11 -38.47 -11.33
CA THR A 16 -29.07 -38.01 -9.93
C THR A 16 -27.65 -37.70 -9.43
N SER A 17 -26.66 -38.50 -9.87
CA SER A 17 -25.26 -38.22 -9.57
C SER A 17 -24.70 -37.03 -10.36
N GLN A 18 -25.13 -36.80 -11.59
CA GLN A 18 -24.69 -35.65 -12.41
C GLN A 18 -25.24 -34.31 -11.86
N TYR A 19 -26.50 -34.27 -11.43
CA TYR A 19 -27.07 -33.10 -10.75
C TYR A 19 -26.34 -32.75 -9.46
N PHE A 20 -25.97 -33.78 -8.68
CA PHE A 20 -25.20 -33.59 -7.44
C PHE A 20 -23.81 -33.00 -7.69
N VAL A 21 -23.09 -33.51 -8.69
CA VAL A 21 -21.75 -33.00 -9.06
C VAL A 21 -21.82 -31.56 -9.59
N PHE A 22 -22.83 -31.24 -10.39
CA PHE A 22 -23.05 -29.87 -10.89
C PHE A 22 -23.33 -28.90 -9.73
N PHE A 23 -24.17 -29.29 -8.77
CA PHE A 23 -24.47 -28.47 -7.60
C PHE A 23 -23.23 -28.29 -6.70
N CYS A 24 -22.47 -29.35 -6.42
CA CYS A 24 -21.22 -29.27 -5.66
C CYS A 24 -20.18 -28.38 -6.34
N ARG A 25 -20.01 -28.47 -7.68
CA ARG A 25 -19.08 -27.62 -8.44
C ARG A 25 -19.48 -26.15 -8.35
N SER A 26 -20.77 -25.85 -8.46
CA SER A 26 -21.31 -24.49 -8.33
C SER A 26 -21.07 -23.91 -6.94
N VAL A 27 -21.40 -24.65 -5.88
CA VAL A 27 -21.22 -24.22 -4.49
C VAL A 27 -19.73 -24.04 -4.15
N CYS A 28 -18.86 -24.98 -4.56
CA CYS A 28 -17.42 -24.85 -4.38
C CYS A 28 -16.83 -23.67 -5.15
N SER A 29 -17.29 -23.43 -6.40
CA SER A 29 -16.88 -22.28 -7.21
C SER A 29 -17.30 -20.95 -6.56
N ALA A 30 -18.50 -20.88 -5.98
CA ALA A 30 -18.98 -19.68 -5.29
C ALA A 30 -18.19 -19.38 -4.00
N ILE A 31 -17.79 -20.41 -3.24
CA ILE A 31 -16.97 -20.26 -2.04
C ILE A 31 -15.55 -19.79 -2.41
N LEU A 32 -14.93 -20.42 -3.42
CA LEU A 32 -13.62 -20.02 -3.95
C LEU A 32 -13.63 -18.57 -4.46
N ALA A 33 -14.68 -18.16 -5.18
CA ALA A 33 -14.82 -16.79 -5.65
C ALA A 33 -14.91 -15.79 -4.50
N LYS A 34 -15.66 -16.08 -3.43
CA LYS A 34 -15.73 -15.23 -2.23
C LYS A 34 -14.38 -15.11 -1.53
N CYS A 35 -13.64 -16.22 -1.40
CA CYS A 35 -12.28 -16.23 -0.85
C CYS A 35 -11.30 -15.44 -1.72
N LEU A 36 -11.41 -15.54 -3.04
CA LEU A 36 -10.58 -14.78 -3.97
C LEU A 36 -10.89 -13.27 -3.86
N ILE A 37 -12.16 -12.88 -3.81
CA ILE A 37 -12.59 -11.48 -3.68
C ILE A 37 -12.09 -10.86 -2.38
N ILE A 38 -12.24 -11.55 -1.23
CA ILE A 38 -11.75 -11.00 0.05
C ILE A 38 -10.22 -10.88 0.08
N ASN A 39 -9.50 -11.82 -0.56
CA ASN A 39 -8.05 -11.77 -0.63
C ASN A 39 -7.56 -10.64 -1.55
N VAL A 40 -8.20 -10.47 -2.71
CA VAL A 40 -7.94 -9.34 -3.63
C VAL A 40 -8.27 -8.01 -2.96
N LEU A 41 -9.40 -7.92 -2.24
CA LEU A 41 -9.78 -6.71 -1.51
C LEU A 41 -8.75 -6.36 -0.41
N ARG A 42 -8.29 -7.36 0.35
CA ARG A 42 -7.22 -7.17 1.34
C ARG A 42 -5.93 -6.69 0.69
N LEU A 43 -5.53 -7.29 -0.45
CA LEU A 43 -4.34 -6.87 -1.18
C LEU A 43 -4.43 -5.42 -1.66
N ILE A 44 -5.57 -5.01 -2.22
CA ILE A 44 -5.79 -3.63 -2.68
C ILE A 44 -5.68 -2.64 -1.52
N ILE A 45 -6.31 -2.92 -0.36
CA ILE A 45 -6.25 -2.05 0.81
C ILE A 45 -4.80 -1.87 1.29
N VAL A 46 -4.03 -2.95 1.32
CA VAL A 46 -2.63 -2.94 1.73
C VAL A 46 -1.79 -2.08 0.78
N ILE A 47 -1.97 -2.25 -0.54
CA ILE A 47 -1.25 -1.45 -1.55
C ILE A 47 -1.63 0.03 -1.44
N LEU A 48 -2.92 0.35 -1.32
CA LEU A 48 -3.40 1.73 -1.16
C LEU A 48 -2.83 2.38 0.10
N PHE A 49 -2.74 1.63 1.21
CA PHE A 49 -2.13 2.11 2.44
C PHE A 49 -0.65 2.47 2.24
N PHE A 50 0.13 1.61 1.58
CA PHE A 50 1.53 1.88 1.31
C PHE A 50 1.73 3.09 0.38
N ILE A 51 0.91 3.21 -0.67
CA ILE A 51 0.97 4.36 -1.59
C ILE A 51 0.59 5.66 -0.87
N ALA A 52 -0.45 5.64 -0.05
CA ALA A 52 -0.87 6.81 0.72
C ALA A 52 0.23 7.24 1.71
N PHE A 53 0.83 6.29 2.43
CA PHE A 53 1.94 6.56 3.34
C PHE A 53 3.15 7.18 2.62
N LEU A 54 3.51 6.62 1.45
CA LEU A 54 4.60 7.15 0.64
C LEU A 54 4.32 8.58 0.14
N ASN A 55 3.08 8.86 -0.28
CA ASN A 55 2.68 10.20 -0.73
C ASN A 55 2.67 11.21 0.42
N ILE A 56 2.17 10.85 1.61
CA ILE A 56 2.16 11.75 2.77
C ILE A 56 3.59 12.14 3.16
N THR A 57 4.49 11.17 3.25
CA THR A 57 5.90 11.43 3.64
C THR A 57 6.67 12.24 2.58
N TYR A 58 6.45 11.97 1.30
CA TYR A 58 7.04 12.74 0.20
C TYR A 58 6.52 14.18 0.18
N THR A 59 5.19 14.34 0.20
CA THR A 59 4.56 15.66 0.20
C THR A 59 4.97 16.46 1.43
N ALA A 60 4.97 15.88 2.64
CA ALA A 60 5.39 16.58 3.85
C ALA A 60 6.84 17.08 3.77
N ARG A 61 7.78 16.29 3.22
CA ARG A 61 9.16 16.72 3.01
C ARG A 61 9.25 17.88 2.01
N HIS A 62 8.52 17.79 0.90
CA HIS A 62 8.49 18.85 -0.10
C HIS A 62 7.81 20.12 0.40
N THR A 63 6.72 19.99 1.17
CA THR A 63 6.05 21.09 1.85
C THR A 63 7.01 21.77 2.82
N TRP A 64 7.70 21.02 3.68
CA TRP A 64 8.70 21.59 4.59
C TRP A 64 9.80 22.34 3.85
N ALA A 65 10.37 21.77 2.79
CA ALA A 65 11.41 22.43 2.00
C ALA A 65 10.91 23.71 1.31
N THR A 66 9.67 23.70 0.82
CA THR A 66 9.03 24.85 0.19
C THR A 66 8.74 25.95 1.20
N THR A 67 8.16 25.62 2.36
CA THR A 67 7.92 26.59 3.45
C THR A 67 9.24 27.16 3.96
N ALA A 68 10.28 26.34 4.11
CA ALA A 68 11.59 26.81 4.52
C ALA A 68 12.19 27.82 3.52
N TYR A 69 11.97 27.61 2.21
CA TYR A 69 12.35 28.57 1.18
C TYR A 69 11.58 29.90 1.31
N TYR A 70 10.28 29.86 1.62
CA TYR A 70 9.48 31.06 1.86
C TYR A 70 9.87 31.81 3.15
N CYS A 71 10.36 31.11 4.17
CA CYS A 71 10.91 31.70 5.39
C CYS A 71 12.32 32.31 5.22
N GLU A 72 12.80 32.49 3.98
CA GLU A 72 14.14 33.01 3.64
C GLU A 72 15.30 32.19 4.25
N ILE A 73 15.07 30.90 4.56
CA ILE A 73 16.12 30.02 5.08
C ILE A 73 17.13 29.73 3.97
N HIS A 74 18.41 29.89 4.29
CA HIS A 74 19.50 29.69 3.33
C HIS A 74 19.44 28.28 2.69
N PRO A 75 19.46 28.15 1.34
CA PRO A 75 19.31 26.87 0.65
C PRO A 75 20.32 25.79 1.06
N GLY A 76 21.51 26.20 1.53
CA GLY A 76 22.50 25.30 2.10
C GLY A 76 22.05 24.59 3.38
N ILE A 77 21.22 25.22 4.22
CA ILE A 77 20.64 24.62 5.43
C ILE A 77 19.51 23.66 5.05
N ILE A 78 18.71 24.01 4.04
CA ILE A 78 17.62 23.15 3.52
C ILE A 78 18.21 21.89 2.87
N SER A 79 19.27 22.03 2.08
CA SER A 79 20.02 20.91 1.47
C SER A 79 20.61 19.97 2.52
N GLU A 80 21.23 20.52 3.56
CA GLU A 80 21.78 19.76 4.69
C GLU A 80 20.67 19.05 5.48
N ALA A 81 19.55 19.73 5.77
CA ALA A 81 18.41 19.17 6.48
C ALA A 81 17.70 18.04 5.69
N MET A 82 17.71 18.11 4.36
CA MET A 82 17.23 17.04 3.48
C MET A 82 18.26 15.91 3.28
N GLY A 83 19.47 16.03 3.84
CA GLY A 83 20.51 15.00 3.80
C GLY A 83 21.41 15.04 2.56
N HIS A 84 21.35 16.10 1.75
CA HIS A 84 22.22 16.29 0.60
C HIS A 84 23.58 16.83 1.06
N SER A 85 24.59 15.94 1.10
CA SER A 85 25.96 16.20 1.56
C SER A 85 26.73 17.12 0.60
N SER A 86 26.49 18.42 0.64
CA SER A 86 27.24 19.38 -0.18
C SER A 86 27.50 20.68 0.56
N ILE A 87 28.31 20.65 1.63
CA ILE A 87 29.01 21.82 2.21
C ILE A 87 30.35 21.39 2.88
N THR A 88 31.04 20.42 2.26
CA THR A 88 32.26 19.79 2.81
C THR A 88 33.45 20.76 3.01
N VAL A 89 33.38 22.01 2.55
CA VAL A 89 34.49 22.97 2.63
C VAL A 89 34.37 23.96 3.81
N THR A 90 33.19 24.09 4.44
CA THR A 90 32.96 25.04 5.57
C THR A 90 32.54 24.34 6.88
N GLU A 91 32.53 23.00 6.89
CA GLU A 91 32.01 22.17 8.00
C GLU A 91 32.84 22.26 9.28
N THR A 92 34.15 22.53 9.19
CA THR A 92 35.04 22.59 10.37
C THR A 92 34.75 23.80 11.26
N TYR A 93 34.27 24.91 10.69
CA TYR A 93 34.00 26.15 11.44
C TYR A 93 32.55 26.27 11.94
N LEU A 94 31.59 25.57 11.32
CA LEU A 94 30.15 25.73 11.60
C LEU A 94 29.51 24.56 12.35
N LYS A 95 30.24 23.47 12.58
CA LYS A 95 29.78 22.27 13.29
C LYS A 95 28.97 22.52 14.58
N PRO A 96 29.35 23.42 15.50
CA PRO A 96 28.57 23.63 16.73
C PRO A 96 27.27 24.43 16.53
N PHE A 97 27.12 25.15 15.41
CA PHE A 97 25.92 25.95 15.12
C PHE A 97 24.91 25.25 14.20
N ARG A 98 25.27 24.10 13.62
CA ARG A 98 24.43 23.36 12.66
C ARG A 98 23.09 22.96 13.25
N ASN A 99 23.08 22.29 14.40
CA ASN A 99 21.84 21.85 15.04
C ASN A 99 20.97 23.03 15.50
N LYS A 100 21.58 24.10 16.03
CA LYS A 100 20.85 25.31 16.45
C LYS A 100 20.15 26.00 15.28
N LYS A 101 20.82 26.13 14.13
CA LYS A 101 20.24 26.74 12.93
C LYS A 101 19.11 25.90 12.33
N ILE A 102 19.22 24.57 12.38
CA ILE A 102 18.14 23.66 11.94
C ILE A 102 16.95 23.76 12.90
N ASP A 103 17.18 23.83 14.22
CA ASP A 103 16.11 24.02 15.22
C ASP A 103 15.42 25.38 15.07
N GLU A 104 16.16 26.46 14.81
CA GLU A 104 15.61 27.78 14.51
C GLU A 104 14.77 27.76 13.22
N ALA A 105 15.28 27.14 12.15
CA ALA A 105 14.55 26.96 10.91
C ALA A 105 13.24 26.16 11.12
N ASN A 106 13.28 25.08 11.92
CA ASN A 106 12.10 24.30 12.25
C ASN A 106 11.07 25.10 13.04
N LYS A 107 11.50 25.95 13.98
CA LYS A 107 10.59 26.87 14.69
C LYS A 107 9.93 27.86 13.74
N GLN A 108 10.69 28.47 12.84
CA GLN A 108 10.14 29.40 11.84
C GLN A 108 9.12 28.72 10.92
N VAL A 109 9.35 27.48 10.50
CA VAL A 109 8.41 26.71 9.68
C VAL A 109 7.16 26.27 10.46
N LEU A 110 7.28 26.01 11.76
CA LEU A 110 6.15 25.68 12.64
C LEU A 110 5.31 26.91 13.03
N ASP A 111 5.94 28.08 13.08
CA ASP A 111 5.30 29.37 13.40
C ASP A 111 4.69 30.07 12.15
N PHE A 112 4.85 29.49 10.95
CA PHE A 112 4.29 29.98 9.67
C PHE A 112 2.88 29.43 9.41
#